data_AF-A0A527A2P0-F1
#
_entry.id   AF-A0A527A2P0-F1
#
_cell.length_a   1.000
_cell.length_b   1.000
_cell.length_c   1.000
_cell.angle_alpha   90.00
_cell.angle_beta   90.00
_cell.angle_gamma   90.00
#
_symmetry.space_group_name_H-M   'P 1'
#
loop_
_entity.id
_entity.type
_entity.pdbx_description
1 polymer ?
#
loop_
_entity_poly.entity_id
_entity_poly.type
_entity_poly.pdbx_seq_one_letter_code
_entity_poly.pdbx_strand_id
1 'polypeptide(L)'
;MSKRAKVVGGRLKFLPPQIPTRVERPPEGEGWVHEANLDGHDLGFLPLLQRKQALWQLIEPGLGKIQYSEHFEGSALALFRTVEKIGLNGIISKRADSRYRSGLSNTWLKAK
;
A
#
# COMPACT_ATOMS: atom_id res chain seq x y z
N MET A 1 -29.17 15.21 7.90
CA MET A 1 -28.18 16.29 7.67
C MET A 1 -26.85 15.87 8.29
N SER A 2 -25.91 15.37 7.50
CA SER A 2 -24.61 14.87 8.00
C SER A 2 -23.53 15.92 7.76
N LYS A 3 -22.91 16.41 8.83
CA LYS A 3 -21.84 17.42 8.77
C LYS A 3 -20.55 16.72 8.27
N ARG A 4 -20.12 17.05 7.04
CA ARG A 4 -18.77 16.69 6.54
C ARG A 4 -17.73 17.35 7.44
N ALA A 5 -16.84 16.56 8.03
CA ALA A 5 -15.64 17.06 8.69
C ALA A 5 -14.74 17.77 7.65
N LYS A 6 -14.43 19.03 7.90
CA LYS A 6 -13.53 19.84 7.07
C LYS A 6 -12.11 19.34 7.31
N VAL A 7 -11.52 18.62 6.36
CA VAL A 7 -10.11 18.23 6.43
C VAL A 7 -9.26 19.50 6.29
N VAL A 8 -8.80 20.04 7.42
CA VAL A 8 -7.80 21.12 7.45
C VAL A 8 -6.44 20.47 7.27
N GLY A 9 -6.11 20.14 6.02
CA GLY A 9 -4.82 19.56 5.65
C GLY A 9 -4.00 20.57 4.88
N GLY A 10 -3.08 21.27 5.56
CA GLY A 10 -2.03 22.02 4.88
C GLY A 10 -1.25 21.11 3.93
N ARG A 11 -0.75 21.67 2.82
CA ARG A 11 0.06 20.93 1.83
C ARG A 11 1.12 20.11 2.55
N LEU A 12 1.05 18.78 2.41
CA LEU A 12 2.04 17.88 2.97
C LEU A 12 3.43 18.33 2.48
N LYS A 13 4.37 18.54 3.41
CA LYS A 13 5.74 18.90 3.06
C LYS A 13 6.32 17.78 2.21
N PHE A 14 7.00 18.15 1.12
CA PHE A 14 7.72 17.20 0.28
C PHE A 14 8.72 16.44 1.14
N LEU A 15 8.59 15.11 1.18
CA LEU A 15 9.58 14.23 1.78
C LEU A 15 10.53 13.80 0.64
N PRO A 16 11.83 14.13 0.72
CA PRO A 16 12.77 13.70 -0.30
C PRO A 16 12.84 12.16 -0.36
N PRO A 17 12.99 11.57 -1.55
CA PRO A 17 13.11 10.13 -1.69
C PRO A 17 14.34 9.64 -0.90
N GLN A 18 14.16 8.63 -0.05
CA GLN A 18 15.28 7.97 0.61
C GLN A 18 16.03 7.10 -0.41
N ILE A 19 17.29 7.42 -0.65
CA ILE A 19 18.16 6.67 -1.57
C ILE A 19 18.75 5.47 -0.81
N PRO A 20 18.46 4.21 -1.21
CA PRO A 20 18.97 3.04 -0.51
C PRO A 20 20.49 2.91 -0.69
N THR A 21 21.21 2.66 0.39
CA THR A 21 22.66 2.39 0.38
C THR A 21 22.88 0.93 0.74
N ARG A 22 23.65 0.19 -0.07
CA ARG A 22 23.96 -1.22 0.18
C ARG A 22 24.91 -1.33 1.38
N VAL A 23 24.50 -2.09 2.39
CA VAL A 23 25.26 -2.35 3.62
C VAL A 23 25.34 -3.86 3.88
N GLU A 24 26.40 -4.31 4.56
CA GLU A 24 26.60 -5.74 4.87
C GLU A 24 25.62 -6.28 5.92
N ARG A 25 25.09 -5.41 6.80
CA ARG A 25 24.08 -5.73 7.81
C ARG A 25 23.05 -4.59 7.92
N PRO A 26 21.77 -4.91 8.19
CA PRO A 26 20.75 -3.88 8.41
C PRO A 26 21.20 -2.99 9.58
N PRO A 27 21.22 -1.66 9.45
CA PRO A 27 21.81 -0.85 10.48
C PRO A 27 20.90 -0.79 11.70
N GLU A 28 21.51 -0.78 12.88
CA GLU A 28 20.81 -0.77 14.15
C GLU A 28 20.54 0.68 14.57
N GLY A 29 19.28 1.00 14.88
CA GLY A 29 18.87 2.35 15.31
C GLY A 29 17.43 2.68 14.91
N GLU A 30 16.88 3.74 15.50
CA GLU A 30 15.52 4.21 15.18
C GLU A 30 15.51 4.95 13.83
N GLY A 31 14.83 4.39 12.82
CA GLY A 31 14.65 5.05 11.50
C GLY A 31 14.67 4.16 10.25
N TRP A 32 14.80 2.83 10.36
CA TRP A 32 14.79 1.91 9.22
C TRP A 32 13.39 1.43 8.84
N VAL A 33 13.08 1.38 7.54
CA VAL A 33 11.87 0.74 7.01
C VAL A 33 12.28 -0.42 6.13
N HIS A 34 11.89 -1.63 6.54
CA HIS A 34 12.11 -2.87 5.80
C HIS A 34 10.87 -3.21 4.95
N GLU A 35 11.14 -3.79 3.78
CA GLU A 35 10.21 -4.58 2.95
C GLU A 35 9.17 -5.31 3.80
N ALA A 36 7.87 -5.16 3.55
CA ALA A 36 6.74 -5.84 4.22
C ALA A 36 7.04 -6.50 5.59
N ASN A 37 7.63 -5.76 6.51
CA ASN A 37 8.06 -6.25 7.81
C ASN A 37 7.22 -5.56 8.87
N LEU A 38 6.78 -6.30 9.88
CA LEU A 38 6.03 -5.79 11.02
C LEU A 38 6.73 -6.22 12.30
N ASP A 39 7.23 -5.26 13.08
CA ASP A 39 7.90 -5.51 14.36
C ASP A 39 9.02 -6.58 14.26
N GLY A 40 9.84 -6.48 13.21
CA GLY A 40 10.93 -7.43 12.94
C GLY A 40 10.51 -8.75 12.28
N HIS A 41 9.23 -8.93 11.95
CA HIS A 41 8.71 -10.14 11.29
C HIS A 41 8.48 -9.91 9.80
N ASP A 42 9.09 -10.74 8.96
CA ASP A 42 8.91 -10.69 7.52
C ASP A 42 7.53 -11.23 7.12
N LEU A 43 6.64 -10.32 6.71
CA LEU A 43 5.31 -10.66 6.22
C LEU A 43 5.34 -11.07 4.74
N GLY A 44 6.44 -10.89 4.01
CA GLY A 44 6.58 -11.18 2.58
C GLY A 44 6.22 -12.63 2.20
N PHE A 45 6.43 -13.57 3.13
CA PHE A 45 6.04 -14.98 2.98
C PHE A 45 4.54 -15.24 3.09
N LEU A 46 3.77 -14.28 3.62
CA LEU A 46 2.32 -14.39 3.80
C LEU A 46 1.56 -14.01 2.52
N PRO A 47 0.37 -14.60 2.30
CA PRO A 47 -0.56 -14.16 1.27
C PRO A 47 -0.87 -12.67 1.34
N LEU A 48 -1.08 -12.01 0.20
CA LEU A 48 -1.39 -10.59 0.10
C LEU A 48 -2.52 -10.15 1.04
N LEU A 49 -3.61 -10.92 1.15
CA LEU A 49 -4.72 -10.56 2.04
C LEU A 49 -4.30 -10.49 3.51
N GLN A 50 -3.48 -11.43 3.97
CA GLN A 50 -2.98 -11.42 5.35
C GLN A 50 -2.07 -10.21 5.60
N ARG A 51 -1.21 -9.87 4.63
CA ARG A 51 -0.38 -8.67 4.70
C ARG A 51 -1.22 -7.39 4.73
N LYS A 52 -2.30 -7.33 3.94
CA LYS A 52 -3.24 -6.20 3.92
C LYS A 52 -4.02 -6.08 5.23
N GLN A 53 -4.35 -7.19 5.89
CA GLN A 53 -5.00 -7.20 7.20
C GLN A 53 -4.06 -6.69 8.29
N ALA A 54 -2.81 -7.16 8.32
CA ALA A 54 -1.79 -6.66 9.25
C ALA A 54 -1.56 -5.15 9.06
N LEU A 55 -1.45 -4.70 7.81
CA LEU A 55 -1.33 -3.27 7.49
C LEU A 55 -2.56 -2.47 7.93
N TRP A 56 -3.77 -3.03 7.77
CA TRP A 56 -5.00 -2.37 8.18
C TRP A 56 -5.00 -2.13 9.70
N GLN A 57 -4.61 -3.12 10.50
CA GLN A 57 -4.52 -2.98 11.97
C GLN A 57 -3.55 -1.86 12.40
N LEU A 58 -2.52 -1.56 11.60
CA LEU A 58 -1.55 -0.50 11.87
C LEU A 58 -2.01 0.89 11.40
N ILE A 59 -2.81 0.97 10.34
CA ILE A 59 -3.29 2.22 9.75
C ILE A 59 -4.64 2.64 10.35
N GLU A 60 -5.43 1.70 10.87
CA GLU A 60 -6.66 1.95 11.61
C GLU A 60 -6.47 2.49 13.06
N PRO A 61 -5.44 3.27 13.40
CA PRO A 61 -5.51 4.24 14.49
C PRO A 61 -5.49 5.68 13.94
N GLY A 62 -6.66 6.29 13.79
CA GLY A 62 -7.00 7.73 13.96
C GLY A 62 -6.06 8.87 13.53
N LEU A 63 -4.96 8.64 12.83
CA LEU A 63 -3.83 9.58 12.70
C LEU A 63 -3.85 10.43 11.41
N GLY A 64 -4.64 10.05 10.39
CA GLY A 64 -4.88 10.84 9.18
C GLY A 64 -3.67 11.14 8.28
N LYS A 65 -2.45 10.70 8.65
CA LYS A 65 -1.21 10.94 7.89
C LYS A 65 -0.94 9.90 6.80
N ILE A 66 -1.48 8.69 6.95
CA ILE A 66 -1.34 7.58 6.02
C ILE A 66 -2.74 7.19 5.55
N GLN A 67 -2.95 7.08 4.24
CA GLN A 67 -4.18 6.56 3.67
C GLN A 67 -4.00 5.10 3.27
N TYR A 68 -4.90 4.25 3.72
CA TYR A 68 -4.99 2.89 3.26
C TYR A 68 -5.59 2.84 1.85
N SER A 69 -4.91 2.19 0.91
CA SER A 69 -5.48 1.87 -0.40
C SER A 69 -6.34 0.62 -0.27
N GLU A 70 -7.65 0.86 -0.20
CA GLU A 70 -8.65 -0.20 -0.17
C GLU A 70 -8.61 -1.04 -1.46
N HIS A 71 -9.04 -2.28 -1.36
CA HIS A 71 -9.18 -3.17 -2.52
C HIS A 71 -10.63 -3.53 -2.69
N PHE A 72 -10.97 -3.88 -3.92
CA PHE A 72 -12.29 -4.34 -4.28
C PHE A 72 -12.17 -5.77 -4.79
N GLU A 73 -13.02 -6.64 -4.27
CA GLU A 73 -13.24 -7.97 -4.84
C GLU A 73 -14.34 -7.90 -5.90
N GLY A 74 -14.22 -8.72 -6.94
CA GLY A 74 -15.23 -8.84 -7.99
C GLY A 74 -14.71 -8.50 -9.39
N SER A 75 -15.61 -8.05 -10.25
CA SER A 75 -15.33 -7.90 -11.68
C SER A 75 -14.36 -6.74 -11.95
N ALA A 76 -13.13 -7.08 -12.34
CA ALA A 76 -12.11 -6.13 -12.78
C ALA A 76 -12.59 -5.21 -13.92
N LEU A 77 -13.41 -5.71 -14.85
CA LEU A 77 -13.93 -4.92 -15.98
C LEU A 77 -14.87 -3.79 -15.53
N ALA A 78 -15.79 -4.11 -14.63
CA ALA A 78 -16.71 -3.13 -14.03
C ALA A 78 -15.96 -2.04 -13.24
N LEU A 79 -14.95 -2.44 -12.46
CA LEU A 79 -14.04 -1.51 -11.79
C LEU A 79 -13.32 -0.63 -12.80
N PHE A 80 -12.67 -1.23 -13.80
CA PHE A 80 -11.93 -0.51 -14.82
C PHE A 80 -12.77 0.57 -15.51
N ARG A 81 -13.98 0.22 -15.97
CA ARG A 81 -14.93 1.19 -16.56
C ARG A 81 -15.30 2.32 -15.61
N THR A 82 -15.40 2.04 -14.32
CA THR A 82 -15.69 3.06 -13.30
C THR A 82 -14.49 3.99 -13.11
N VAL A 83 -13.29 3.41 -13.03
CA VAL A 83 -12.01 4.12 -12.85
C VAL A 83 -11.74 5.05 -14.04
N GLU A 84 -12.01 4.60 -15.28
CA GLU A 84 -11.95 5.44 -16.48
C GLU A 84 -12.94 6.61 -16.42
N LYS A 85 -14.21 6.34 -16.05
CA LYS A 85 -15.25 7.38 -15.97
C LYS A 85 -14.92 8.50 -14.98
N ILE A 86 -14.19 8.20 -13.91
CA ILE A 86 -13.77 9.19 -12.91
C ILE A 86 -12.39 9.80 -13.20
N GLY A 87 -11.81 9.52 -14.39
CA GLY A 87 -10.56 10.12 -14.85
C GLY A 87 -9.31 9.57 -14.17
N LEU A 88 -9.37 8.37 -13.59
CA LEU A 88 -8.20 7.69 -13.03
C LEU A 88 -7.50 6.84 -14.11
N ASN A 89 -6.17 6.73 -14.01
CA ASN A 89 -5.27 6.13 -15.01
C ASN A 89 -5.33 4.58 -15.11
N GLY A 90 -6.32 3.93 -14.50
CA GLY A 90 -6.47 2.47 -14.52
C GLY A 90 -6.24 1.77 -13.17
N ILE A 91 -6.09 0.45 -13.20
CA ILE A 91 -6.14 -0.43 -12.02
C ILE A 91 -4.91 -1.33 -11.90
N ILE A 92 -4.61 -1.76 -10.68
CA ILE A 92 -3.63 -2.80 -10.38
C ILE A 92 -4.36 -3.99 -9.78
N SER A 93 -4.40 -5.09 -10.52
CA SER A 93 -4.91 -6.37 -10.03
C SER A 93 -3.75 -7.14 -9.38
N LYS A 94 -3.95 -7.62 -8.15
CA LYS A 94 -2.95 -8.42 -7.43
C LYS A 94 -3.57 -9.75 -7.01
N ARG A 95 -2.83 -10.84 -7.14
CA ARG A 95 -3.26 -12.16 -6.65
C ARG A 95 -3.37 -12.16 -5.13
N ALA A 96 -4.56 -12.43 -4.62
CA ALA A 96 -4.89 -12.43 -3.19
C ALA A 96 -4.05 -13.44 -2.37
N ASP A 97 -3.75 -14.59 -2.99
CA ASP A 97 -2.99 -15.71 -2.43
C ASP A 97 -1.48 -15.57 -2.60
N SER A 98 -1.00 -14.52 -3.29
CA SER A 98 0.41 -14.40 -3.64
C SER A 98 1.27 -13.88 -2.49
N ARG A 99 2.45 -14.49 -2.35
CA ARG A 99 3.56 -13.95 -1.58
C ARG A 99 4.12 -12.71 -2.25
N TYR A 100 4.78 -11.87 -1.46
CA TYR A 100 5.60 -10.81 -2.04
C TYR A 100 6.81 -11.40 -2.75
N ARG A 101 7.13 -10.87 -3.94
CA ARG A 101 8.34 -11.21 -4.66
C ARG A 101 8.88 -9.92 -5.28
N SER A 102 10.13 -9.61 -4.97
CA SER A 102 10.84 -8.52 -5.62
C SER A 102 11.19 -8.90 -7.08
N GLY A 103 11.21 -7.91 -7.96
CA GLY A 103 11.49 -8.11 -9.39
C GLY A 103 10.29 -8.55 -10.22
N LEU A 104 10.56 -9.23 -11.34
CA LEU A 104 9.53 -9.65 -12.30
C LEU A 104 8.58 -10.67 -11.67
N SER A 105 7.29 -10.38 -11.75
CA SER A 105 6.24 -11.22 -11.20
C SER A 105 4.98 -11.10 -12.06
N ASN A 106 4.29 -12.22 -12.24
CA ASN A 106 2.99 -12.29 -12.92
C ASN A 106 1.81 -12.16 -11.93
N THR A 107 2.10 -11.95 -10.65
CA THR A 107 1.07 -11.87 -9.60
C THR A 107 0.42 -10.49 -9.52
N TRP A 108 1.01 -9.48 -10.16
CA TRP A 108 0.54 -8.09 -10.20
C TRP A 108 0.39 -7.68 -11.67
N LEU A 109 -0.81 -7.26 -12.06
CA LEU A 109 -1.13 -6.86 -13.42
C LEU A 109 -1.65 -5.42 -13.41
N LYS A 110 -1.15 -4.61 -14.35
CA LYS A 110 -1.59 -3.24 -14.56
C LYS A 110 -2.45 -3.18 -15.82
N ALA A 111 -3.65 -2.64 -15.68
CA ALA A 111 -4.51 -2.28 -16.80
C ALA A 111 -4.66 -0.75 -16.83
N LYS A 112 -4.51 -0.14 -18.00
CA LYS A 112 -4.65 1.29 -18.26
C LYS A 112 -5.58 1.48 -19.44
#